data_AF-A0A0J1FNJ8-F1
#
_entry.id   AF-A0A0J1FNJ8-F1
#
_cell.length_a   1.000
_cell.length_b   1.000
_cell.length_c   1.000
_cell.angle_alpha   90.00
_cell.angle_beta   90.00
_cell.angle_gamma   90.00
#
_symmetry.space_group_name_H-M   'P 1'
#
loop_
_entity.id
_entity.type
_entity.pdbx_description
1 polymer ?
#
loop_
_entity_poly.entity_id
_entity_poly.type
_entity_poly.pdbx_seq_one_letter_code
_entity_poly.pdbx_strand_id
1 'polypeptide(L)'
;MRWLLKLYPRVWRERYEDEMLTVLEDHKITPSTVFDLLLGALDANFHYNGFTEEISFMLDRVRSGIVMIFCSFMLYGIGWSLLQRLNDPIPDFQMINTIHPEFGVMHNAIFIVGFISFLAFLIGGLPIFYISVRRAYRDRKQNVLSSFRVAVSCLLLFAIITVILAIWHPQAHIYNILIGYLLLSALLLVVGIVAVSFVIARTEFQLSELKFVYIPEIIILFGMLASLVLSTILITRITANAPQLFITQDVSSTMFITGIIIMSLGTIFAVIGFKRGTVVQFEQFIQE
;
A
#
# COMPACT_ATOMS: atom_id res chain seq x y z
N MET A 1 23.85 -18.39 10.78
CA MET A 1 22.41 -18.12 10.54
C MET A 1 21.46 -18.55 11.66
N ARG A 2 21.80 -19.53 12.52
CA ARG A 2 20.92 -19.95 13.66
C ARG A 2 20.35 -18.81 14.50
N TRP A 3 21.06 -17.68 14.61
CA TRP A 3 20.57 -16.49 15.33
C TRP A 3 19.30 -15.88 14.71
N LEU A 4 19.11 -15.95 13.39
CA LEU A 4 17.88 -15.50 12.71
C LEU A 4 16.70 -16.41 13.06
N LEU A 5 16.92 -17.72 13.14
CA LEU A 5 15.87 -18.67 13.50
C LEU A 5 15.42 -18.49 14.95
N LYS A 6 16.29 -17.98 15.84
CA LYS A 6 15.90 -17.64 17.22
C LYS A 6 14.80 -16.58 17.32
N LEU A 7 14.57 -15.80 16.26
CA LEU A 7 13.47 -14.83 16.20
C LEU A 7 12.10 -15.52 16.02
N TYR A 8 12.07 -16.77 15.59
CA TYR A 8 10.83 -17.54 15.47
C TYR A 8 10.34 -18.05 16.84
N PRO A 9 9.01 -18.17 17.02
CA PRO A 9 8.41 -18.75 18.22
C PRO A 9 9.01 -20.11 18.56
N ARG A 10 9.10 -20.41 19.87
CA ARG A 10 9.70 -21.66 20.36
C ARG A 10 9.01 -22.90 19.78
N VAL A 11 7.68 -22.90 19.73
CA VAL A 11 6.88 -24.02 19.21
C VAL A 11 7.12 -24.25 17.71
N TRP A 12 7.31 -23.17 16.94
CA TRP A 12 7.68 -23.28 15.52
C TRP A 12 9.07 -23.91 15.37
N ARG A 13 10.03 -23.45 16.16
CA ARG A 13 11.41 -23.95 16.13
C ARG A 13 11.50 -25.43 16.46
N GLU A 14 10.76 -25.88 17.48
CA GLU A 14 10.71 -27.28 17.88
C GLU A 14 10.23 -28.21 16.75
N ARG A 15 9.51 -27.70 15.74
CA ARG A 15 9.04 -28.48 14.59
C ARG A 15 9.86 -28.28 13.31
N TYR A 16 10.24 -27.04 13.00
CA TYR A 16 10.76 -26.69 11.66
C TYR A 16 12.20 -26.15 11.66
N GLU A 17 12.85 -26.00 12.81
CA GLU A 17 14.21 -25.43 12.87
C GLU A 17 15.22 -26.27 12.08
N ASP A 18 15.18 -27.60 12.24
CA ASP A 18 16.12 -28.50 11.57
C ASP A 18 15.88 -28.59 10.06
N GLU A 19 14.61 -28.60 9.63
CA GLU A 19 14.25 -28.56 8.19
C GLU A 19 14.71 -27.25 7.55
N MET A 20 14.43 -26.10 8.18
CA MET A 20 14.85 -24.81 7.63
C MET A 20 16.36 -24.61 7.66
N LEU A 21 17.08 -25.18 8.64
CA LEU A 21 18.54 -25.19 8.63
C LEU A 21 19.08 -25.94 7.42
N THR A 22 18.50 -27.12 7.14
CA THR A 22 18.89 -27.94 5.98
C THR A 22 18.66 -27.18 4.67
N VAL A 23 17.49 -26.54 4.51
CA VAL A 23 17.19 -25.73 3.31
C VAL A 23 18.14 -24.54 3.15
N LEU A 24 18.52 -23.89 4.26
CA LEU A 24 19.46 -22.76 4.24
C LEU A 24 20.90 -23.17 3.98
N GLU A 25 21.29 -24.40 4.31
CA GLU A 25 22.60 -24.97 3.98
C GLU A 25 22.71 -25.27 2.49
N ASP A 26 21.62 -25.72 1.86
CA ASP A 26 21.58 -26.04 0.42
C ASP A 26 21.42 -24.82 -0.50
N HIS A 27 20.95 -23.69 0.01
CA HIS A 27 20.73 -22.46 -0.78
C HIS A 27 21.83 -21.41 -0.60
N LYS A 28 22.20 -20.73 -1.70
CA LYS A 28 23.04 -19.52 -1.61
C LYS A 28 22.26 -18.40 -0.94
N ILE A 29 22.69 -18.03 0.26
CA ILE A 29 22.03 -17.01 1.07
C ILE A 29 22.31 -15.63 0.50
N THR A 30 21.28 -14.97 0.00
CA THR A 30 21.32 -13.58 -0.47
C THR A 30 20.75 -12.64 0.61
N PRO A 31 21.01 -11.32 0.52
CA PRO A 31 20.37 -10.34 1.40
C PRO A 31 18.83 -10.41 1.38
N SER A 32 18.23 -10.80 0.24
CA SER A 32 16.78 -11.04 0.16
C SER A 32 16.33 -12.22 1.02
N THR A 33 17.10 -13.31 1.08
CA THR A 33 16.81 -14.45 1.95
C THR A 33 16.78 -14.04 3.43
N VAL A 34 17.72 -13.18 3.86
CA VAL A 34 17.75 -12.67 5.24
C VAL A 34 16.51 -11.82 5.53
N PHE A 35 16.12 -10.95 4.60
CA PHE A 35 14.94 -10.12 4.75
C PHE A 35 13.64 -10.95 4.76
N ASP A 36 13.53 -11.95 3.88
CA ASP A 36 12.40 -12.88 3.84
C ASP A 36 12.29 -13.68 5.16
N LEU A 37 13.42 -14.13 5.73
CA LEU A 37 13.45 -14.81 7.02
C LEU A 37 13.00 -13.91 8.18
N LEU A 38 13.38 -12.63 8.17
CA LEU A 38 12.95 -11.66 9.19
C LEU A 38 11.45 -11.42 9.12
N LEU A 39 10.90 -11.24 7.92
CA LEU A 39 9.46 -11.11 7.71
C LEU A 39 8.70 -12.37 8.14
N GLY A 40 9.22 -13.55 7.80
CA GLY A 40 8.65 -14.83 8.23
C GLY A 40 8.69 -15.01 9.76
N ALA A 41 9.75 -14.56 10.42
CA ALA A 41 9.86 -14.61 11.88
C ALA A 41 8.83 -13.70 12.54
N LEU A 42 8.71 -12.47 12.03
CA LEU A 42 7.75 -11.50 12.52
C LEU A 42 6.32 -12.05 12.34
N ASP A 43 6.03 -12.62 11.18
CA ASP A 43 4.74 -13.23 10.89
C ASP A 43 4.40 -14.40 11.82
N ALA A 44 5.34 -15.32 12.01
CA ALA A 44 5.15 -16.47 12.88
C ALA A 44 4.84 -16.03 14.33
N ASN A 45 5.43 -14.93 14.81
CA ASN A 45 5.10 -14.42 16.14
C ASN A 45 3.68 -13.88 16.26
N PHE A 46 3.07 -13.38 15.17
CA PHE A 46 1.70 -12.84 15.20
C PHE A 46 0.62 -13.89 14.89
N HIS A 47 0.93 -14.91 14.08
CA HIS A 47 -0.09 -15.83 13.54
C HIS A 47 0.11 -17.30 13.91
N TYR A 48 1.18 -17.69 14.59
CA TYR A 48 1.42 -19.09 14.94
C TYR A 48 0.57 -19.52 16.15
N ASN A 49 -0.66 -19.99 15.88
CA ASN A 49 -1.45 -20.78 16.81
C ASN A 49 -1.21 -22.25 16.46
N GLY A 50 -0.39 -22.95 17.24
CA GLY A 50 0.14 -24.29 16.93
C GLY A 50 -0.85 -25.45 16.82
N PHE A 51 -2.09 -25.23 16.39
CA PHE A 51 -3.17 -26.21 16.43
C PHE A 51 -4.11 -26.29 15.22
N THR A 52 -3.95 -25.49 14.15
CA THR A 52 -4.90 -25.55 13.00
C THR A 52 -4.23 -25.70 11.65
N GLU A 53 -4.51 -26.88 11.07
CA GLU A 53 -4.47 -27.36 9.67
C GLU A 53 -3.97 -26.38 8.60
N GLU A 54 -3.05 -26.87 7.76
CA GLU A 54 -2.34 -26.19 6.66
C GLU A 54 -3.20 -25.23 5.82
N ILE A 55 -4.49 -25.54 5.63
CA ILE A 55 -5.45 -24.72 4.88
C ILE A 55 -5.75 -23.39 5.57
N SER A 56 -5.92 -23.38 6.89
CA SER A 56 -6.18 -22.15 7.66
C SER A 56 -4.99 -21.19 7.61
N PHE A 57 -3.77 -21.75 7.69
CA PHE A 57 -2.53 -21.01 7.58
C PHE A 57 -2.34 -20.41 6.18
N MET A 58 -2.66 -21.15 5.10
CA MET A 58 -2.64 -20.62 3.74
C MET A 58 -3.63 -19.46 3.54
N LEU A 59 -4.85 -19.59 4.06
CA LEU A 59 -5.86 -18.53 3.98
C LEU A 59 -5.46 -17.28 4.77
N ASP A 60 -4.90 -17.44 5.97
CA ASP A 60 -4.40 -16.33 6.77
C ASP A 60 -3.25 -15.60 6.08
N ARG A 61 -2.37 -16.33 5.40
CA ARG A 61 -1.26 -15.77 4.63
C ARG A 61 -1.74 -14.98 3.41
N VAL A 62 -2.70 -15.50 2.65
CA VAL A 62 -3.34 -14.79 1.53
C VAL A 62 -4.03 -13.53 2.02
N ARG A 63 -4.81 -13.63 3.10
CA ARG A 63 -5.50 -12.48 3.71
C ARG A 63 -4.53 -11.41 4.18
N SER A 64 -3.43 -11.80 4.83
CA SER A 64 -2.39 -10.87 5.26
C SER A 64 -1.70 -10.20 4.06
N GLY A 65 -1.45 -10.93 2.97
CA GLY A 65 -0.94 -10.39 1.71
C GLY A 65 -1.86 -9.32 1.12
N ILE A 66 -3.17 -9.60 1.05
CA ILE A 66 -4.18 -8.64 0.58
C ILE A 66 -4.16 -7.38 1.45
N VAL A 67 -4.29 -7.51 2.77
CA VAL A 67 -4.26 -6.36 3.69
C VAL A 67 -2.97 -5.54 3.51
N MET A 68 -1.84 -6.21 3.36
CA MET A 68 -0.56 -5.55 3.12
C MET A 68 -0.58 -4.72 1.83
N ILE A 69 -1.14 -5.23 0.74
CA ILE A 69 -1.24 -4.49 -0.53
C ILE A 69 -2.19 -3.30 -0.41
N PHE A 70 -3.32 -3.46 0.29
CA PHE A 70 -4.22 -2.34 0.57
C PHE A 70 -3.51 -1.21 1.31
N CYS A 71 -2.78 -1.54 2.39
CA CYS A 71 -1.98 -0.58 3.15
C CYS A 71 -0.86 0.04 2.32
N SER A 72 -0.19 -0.79 1.51
CA SER A 72 0.91 -0.39 0.64
C SER A 72 0.46 0.59 -0.44
N PHE A 73 -0.71 0.36 -1.03
CA PHE A 73 -1.29 1.25 -2.03
C PHE A 73 -1.64 2.61 -1.44
N MET A 74 -2.14 2.66 -0.19
CA MET A 74 -2.41 3.92 0.51
C MET A 74 -1.12 4.71 0.76
N LEU A 75 -0.06 4.02 1.22
CA LEU A 75 1.25 4.65 1.40
C LEU A 75 1.80 5.19 0.08
N TYR A 76 1.72 4.38 -0.99
CA TYR A 76 2.08 4.82 -2.34
C TYR A 76 1.27 6.02 -2.81
N GLY A 77 -0.04 6.05 -2.55
CA GLY A 77 -0.93 7.15 -2.92
C GLY A 77 -0.50 8.48 -2.31
N ILE A 78 -0.02 8.48 -1.06
CA ILE A 78 0.57 9.66 -0.40
C ILE A 78 1.77 10.15 -1.22
N GLY A 79 2.74 9.30 -1.50
CA GLY A 79 3.93 9.69 -2.26
C GLY A 79 3.60 10.14 -3.70
N TRP A 80 2.67 9.46 -4.36
CA TRP A 80 2.19 9.82 -5.70
C TRP A 80 1.50 11.19 -5.69
N SER A 81 0.68 11.50 -4.67
CA SER A 81 0.05 12.82 -4.54
C SER A 81 1.06 13.97 -4.35
N LEU A 82 2.18 13.73 -3.67
CA LEU A 82 3.25 14.72 -3.54
C LEU A 82 3.87 15.04 -4.90
N LEU A 83 4.01 14.05 -5.79
CA LEU A 83 4.49 14.26 -7.15
C LEU A 83 3.49 15.01 -8.04
N GLN A 84 2.19 14.84 -7.83
CA GLN A 84 1.19 15.59 -8.61
C GLN A 84 1.26 17.10 -8.37
N ARG A 85 1.86 17.54 -7.25
CA ARG A 85 2.13 18.95 -7.00
C ARG A 85 3.23 19.55 -7.86
N LEU A 86 3.91 18.74 -8.69
CA LEU A 86 4.88 19.22 -9.67
C LEU A 86 4.24 20.13 -10.73
N ASN A 87 2.94 19.98 -11.00
CA ASN A 87 2.23 20.85 -11.94
C ASN A 87 1.68 22.14 -11.30
N ASP A 88 1.97 22.39 -10.01
CA ASP A 88 1.43 23.50 -9.24
C ASP A 88 2.55 24.51 -8.89
N PRO A 89 2.48 25.77 -9.34
CA PRO A 89 1.40 26.38 -10.12
C PRO A 89 1.46 26.02 -11.62
N ILE A 90 0.28 25.83 -12.23
CA ILE A 90 0.12 25.39 -13.62
C ILE A 90 0.89 26.25 -14.65
N PRO A 91 0.91 27.60 -14.54
CA PRO A 91 1.62 28.44 -15.51
C PRO A 91 3.12 28.15 -15.61
N ASP A 92 3.78 27.89 -14.47
CA ASP A 92 5.22 27.65 -14.42
C ASP A 92 5.58 26.31 -15.08
N PHE A 93 4.80 25.28 -14.79
CA PHE A 93 4.96 23.97 -15.43
C PHE A 93 4.68 24.04 -16.94
N GLN A 94 3.65 24.78 -17.36
CA GLN A 94 3.34 24.97 -18.78
C GLN A 94 4.47 25.68 -19.53
N MET A 95 5.07 26.71 -18.94
CA MET A 95 6.19 27.42 -19.54
C MET A 95 7.36 26.48 -19.82
N ILE A 96 7.76 25.67 -18.84
CA ILE A 96 8.86 24.71 -19.01
C ILE A 96 8.46 23.59 -19.97
N ASN A 97 7.21 23.14 -19.96
CA ASN A 97 6.72 22.12 -20.89
C ASN A 97 6.74 22.56 -22.36
N THR A 98 6.70 23.87 -22.65
CA THR A 98 6.91 24.35 -24.04
C THR A 98 8.35 24.17 -24.52
N ILE A 99 9.32 24.19 -23.59
CA ILE A 99 10.75 24.02 -23.88
C ILE A 99 11.11 22.53 -23.86
N HIS A 100 10.55 21.79 -22.88
CA HIS A 100 10.79 20.38 -22.62
C HIS A 100 9.46 19.59 -22.64
N PRO A 101 8.88 19.31 -23.83
CA PRO A 101 7.59 18.62 -23.95
C PRO A 101 7.62 17.19 -23.37
N GLU A 102 8.80 16.59 -23.22
CA GLU A 102 8.98 15.29 -22.60
C GLU A 102 8.49 15.25 -21.14
N PHE A 103 8.53 16.38 -20.41
CA PHE A 103 8.09 16.41 -19.01
C PHE A 103 6.58 16.28 -18.89
N GLY A 104 5.81 16.96 -19.74
CA GLY A 104 4.36 16.85 -19.78
C GLY A 104 3.90 15.45 -20.17
N VAL A 105 4.57 14.81 -21.13
CA VAL A 105 4.27 13.42 -21.53
C VAL A 105 4.51 12.46 -20.36
N MET A 106 5.65 12.56 -19.68
CA MET A 106 5.96 11.71 -18.53
C MET A 106 5.00 11.96 -17.36
N HIS A 107 4.71 13.23 -17.04
CA HIS A 107 3.76 13.59 -15.99
C HIS A 107 2.37 13.01 -16.26
N ASN A 108 1.86 13.16 -17.49
CA ASN A 108 0.56 12.61 -17.87
C ASN A 108 0.55 11.08 -17.84
N ALA A 109 1.63 10.43 -18.26
CA ALA A 109 1.76 8.98 -18.16
C ALA A 109 1.72 8.51 -16.70
N ILE A 110 2.44 9.18 -15.79
CA ILE A 110 2.40 8.90 -14.35
C ILE A 110 0.99 9.09 -13.79
N PHE A 111 0.29 10.15 -14.21
CA PHE A 111 -1.08 10.41 -13.79
C PHE A 111 -2.03 9.29 -14.23
N ILE A 112 -1.99 8.92 -15.52
CA ILE A 112 -2.83 7.87 -16.10
C ILE A 112 -2.57 6.52 -15.42
N VAL A 113 -1.31 6.13 -15.24
CA VAL A 113 -0.95 4.86 -14.58
C VAL A 113 -1.40 4.84 -13.12
N GLY A 114 -1.20 5.95 -12.39
CA GLY A 114 -1.70 6.10 -11.02
C GLY A 114 -3.22 5.98 -10.94
N PHE A 115 -3.94 6.60 -11.88
CA PHE A 115 -5.40 6.53 -11.97
C PHE A 115 -5.91 5.12 -12.30
N ILE A 116 -5.27 4.41 -13.24
CA ILE A 116 -5.59 3.00 -13.54
C ILE A 116 -5.37 2.12 -12.30
N SER A 117 -4.28 2.34 -11.56
CA SER A 117 -3.99 1.62 -10.32
C SER A 117 -5.06 1.88 -9.26
N PHE A 118 -5.53 3.12 -9.15
CA PHE A 118 -6.63 3.49 -8.26
C PHE A 118 -7.96 2.85 -8.65
N LEU A 119 -8.29 2.79 -9.95
CA LEU A 119 -9.47 2.08 -10.41
C LEU A 119 -9.38 0.58 -10.13
N ALA A 120 -8.22 -0.04 -10.37
CA ALA A 120 -7.99 -1.45 -10.03
C ALA A 120 -8.15 -1.68 -8.52
N PHE A 121 -7.62 -0.78 -7.69
CA PHE A 121 -7.82 -0.81 -6.24
C PHE A 121 -9.30 -0.78 -5.84
N LEU A 122 -10.11 0.08 -6.47
CA LEU A 122 -11.55 0.13 -6.21
C LEU A 122 -12.26 -1.15 -6.68
N ILE A 123 -11.94 -1.64 -7.88
CA ILE A 123 -12.53 -2.87 -8.43
C ILE A 123 -12.19 -4.09 -7.57
N GLY A 124 -10.97 -4.18 -7.05
CA GLY A 124 -10.55 -5.27 -6.17
C GLY A 124 -11.09 -5.13 -4.74
N GLY A 125 -11.05 -3.93 -4.17
CA GLY A 125 -11.38 -3.70 -2.76
C GLY A 125 -12.86 -3.58 -2.45
N LEU A 126 -13.64 -2.97 -3.34
CA LEU A 126 -15.05 -2.67 -3.09
C LEU A 126 -15.90 -3.94 -2.96
N PRO A 127 -15.73 -5.00 -3.78
CA PRO A 127 -16.44 -6.27 -3.59
C PRO A 127 -16.08 -6.97 -2.28
N ILE A 128 -14.80 -7.04 -1.92
CA ILE A 128 -14.34 -7.65 -0.65
C ILE A 128 -14.96 -6.92 0.53
N PHE A 129 -14.93 -5.58 0.46
CA PHE A 129 -15.48 -4.72 1.49
C PHE A 129 -16.99 -4.90 1.62
N TYR A 130 -17.73 -4.95 0.50
CA TYR A 130 -19.16 -5.22 0.49
C TYR A 130 -19.50 -6.58 1.10
N ILE A 131 -18.78 -7.64 0.72
CA ILE A 131 -18.98 -9.00 1.28
C ILE A 131 -18.73 -9.00 2.79
N SER A 132 -17.67 -8.34 3.25
CA SER A 132 -17.31 -8.24 4.67
C SER A 132 -18.42 -7.57 5.49
N VAL A 133 -18.94 -6.45 5.00
CA VAL A 133 -20.02 -5.72 5.65
C VAL A 133 -21.32 -6.53 5.65
N ARG A 134 -21.66 -7.14 4.52
CA ARG A 134 -22.87 -7.96 4.38
C ARG A 134 -22.86 -9.15 5.34
N ARG A 135 -21.74 -9.85 5.48
CA ARG A 135 -21.58 -10.96 6.43
C ARG A 135 -21.61 -10.48 7.87
N ALA A 136 -20.88 -9.41 8.20
CA ALA A 136 -20.88 -8.84 9.55
C ALA A 136 -22.29 -8.42 10.01
N TYR A 137 -23.10 -7.88 9.10
CA TYR A 137 -24.49 -7.53 9.37
C TYR A 137 -25.37 -8.77 9.62
N ARG A 138 -25.26 -9.78 8.75
CA ARG A 138 -26.04 -11.03 8.86
C ARG A 138 -25.72 -11.80 10.14
N ASP A 139 -24.44 -11.92 10.46
CA ASP A 139 -23.95 -12.74 11.57
C ASP A 139 -23.86 -11.94 12.89
N ARG A 140 -24.36 -10.69 12.90
CA ARG A 140 -24.38 -9.75 14.04
C ARG A 140 -23.02 -9.58 14.75
N LYS A 141 -21.91 -9.71 14.02
CA LYS A 141 -20.55 -9.52 14.57
C LYS A 141 -20.29 -8.03 14.82
N GLN A 142 -20.71 -7.53 15.98
CA GLN A 142 -20.61 -6.10 16.35
C GLN A 142 -19.19 -5.54 16.29
N ASN A 143 -18.18 -6.37 16.57
CA ASN A 143 -16.77 -5.98 16.51
C ASN A 143 -16.27 -5.60 15.11
N VAL A 144 -16.87 -6.14 14.05
CA VAL A 144 -16.53 -5.80 12.66
C VAL A 144 -17.32 -4.57 12.21
N LEU A 145 -18.58 -4.49 12.63
CA LEU A 145 -19.46 -3.37 12.32
C LEU A 145 -19.01 -2.06 13.00
N SER A 146 -18.44 -2.12 14.20
CA SER A 146 -17.88 -0.94 14.88
C SER A 146 -16.67 -0.37 14.13
N SER A 147 -15.72 -1.22 13.70
CA SER A 147 -14.59 -0.81 12.86
C SER A 147 -15.06 -0.19 11.53
N PHE A 148 -16.09 -0.77 10.90
CA PHE A 148 -16.69 -0.19 9.70
C PHE A 148 -17.28 1.20 9.95
N ARG A 149 -18.05 1.39 11.03
CA ARG A 149 -18.60 2.71 11.41
C ARG A 149 -17.49 3.73 11.63
N VAL A 150 -16.38 3.34 12.26
CA VAL A 150 -15.22 4.22 12.44
C VAL A 150 -14.62 4.63 11.09
N ALA A 151 -14.37 3.67 10.19
CA ALA A 151 -13.82 3.97 8.86
C ALA A 151 -14.71 4.94 8.06
N VAL A 152 -16.03 4.70 8.04
CA VAL A 152 -16.99 5.56 7.34
C VAL A 152 -17.07 6.95 7.97
N SER A 153 -17.08 7.04 9.31
CA SER A 153 -17.06 8.32 10.01
C SER A 153 -15.80 9.12 9.72
N CYS A 154 -14.63 8.47 9.68
CA CYS A 154 -13.37 9.13 9.32
C CYS A 154 -13.40 9.67 7.88
N LEU A 155 -13.94 8.89 6.93
CA LEU A 155 -14.07 9.32 5.54
C LEU A 155 -15.04 10.50 5.39
N LEU A 156 -16.21 10.45 6.04
CA LEU A 156 -17.18 11.54 6.03
C LEU A 156 -16.62 12.81 6.66
N LEU A 157 -15.94 12.68 7.80
CA LEU A 157 -15.32 13.81 8.48
C LEU A 157 -14.21 14.43 7.63
N PHE A 158 -13.38 13.62 6.98
CA PHE A 158 -12.37 14.10 6.02
C PHE A 158 -13.02 14.87 4.85
N ALA A 159 -14.07 14.31 4.24
CA ALA A 159 -14.78 14.96 3.13
C ALA A 159 -15.41 16.29 3.56
N ILE A 160 -16.07 16.34 4.72
CA ILE A 160 -16.69 17.56 5.26
C ILE A 160 -15.63 18.63 5.51
N ILE A 161 -14.51 18.29 6.16
CA ILE A 161 -13.43 19.23 6.43
C ILE A 161 -12.82 19.75 5.13
N THR A 162 -12.63 18.88 4.14
CA THR A 162 -12.12 19.27 2.81
C THR A 162 -13.06 20.27 2.14
N VAL A 163 -14.37 20.03 2.16
CA VAL A 163 -15.37 20.96 1.60
C VAL A 163 -15.40 22.29 2.34
N ILE A 164 -15.36 22.26 3.68
CA ILE A 164 -15.31 23.47 4.49
C ILE A 164 -14.08 24.31 4.13
N LEU A 165 -12.90 23.68 4.02
CA LEU A 165 -11.67 24.37 3.65
C LEU A 165 -11.65 24.86 2.19
N ALA A 166 -12.29 24.14 1.27
CA ALA A 166 -12.41 24.58 -0.11
C ALA A 166 -13.30 25.83 -0.25
N ILE A 167 -14.32 25.96 0.61
CA ILE A 167 -15.23 27.12 0.62
C ILE A 167 -14.65 28.29 1.42
N TRP A 168 -13.90 27.99 2.48
CA TRP A 168 -13.36 28.99 3.37
C TRP A 168 -11.97 29.42 2.89
N HIS A 169 -11.85 30.64 2.36
CA HIS A 169 -10.58 31.27 1.97
C HIS A 169 -10.06 32.26 3.04
N PRO A 170 -9.53 31.81 4.19
CA PRO A 170 -8.98 32.71 5.20
C PRO A 170 -7.61 33.23 4.77
N GLN A 171 -7.49 34.51 4.44
CA GLN A 171 -6.25 35.16 3.96
C GLN A 171 -5.16 35.32 5.04
N ALA A 172 -5.47 35.21 6.35
CA ALA A 172 -4.56 35.61 7.42
C ALA A 172 -3.80 34.46 8.14
N HIS A 173 -4.25 33.20 8.05
CA HIS A 173 -3.66 32.07 8.80
C HIS A 173 -3.54 30.77 7.99
N ILE A 174 -3.33 30.89 6.67
CA ILE A 174 -3.32 29.77 5.71
C ILE A 174 -2.38 28.64 6.16
N TYR A 175 -1.16 28.96 6.61
CA TYR A 175 -0.16 27.94 6.97
C TYR A 175 -0.53 27.09 8.18
N ASN A 176 -1.03 27.69 9.27
CA ASN A 176 -1.42 26.93 10.48
C ASN A 176 -2.65 26.06 10.22
N ILE A 177 -3.61 26.57 9.46
CA ILE A 177 -4.80 25.83 9.05
C ILE A 177 -4.41 24.67 8.12
N LEU A 178 -3.49 24.90 7.18
CA LEU A 178 -2.98 23.89 6.26
C LEU A 178 -2.23 22.77 6.99
N ILE A 179 -1.33 23.11 7.93
CA ILE A 179 -0.60 22.11 8.72
C ILE A 179 -1.57 21.29 9.59
N GLY A 180 -2.52 21.96 10.27
CA GLY A 180 -3.54 21.27 11.05
C GLY A 180 -4.40 20.33 10.21
N TYR A 181 -4.78 20.76 9.01
CA TYR A 181 -5.50 19.93 8.05
C TYR A 181 -4.69 18.73 7.58
N LEU A 182 -3.42 18.91 7.23
CA LEU A 182 -2.54 17.81 6.80
C LEU A 182 -2.37 16.77 7.91
N LEU A 183 -2.14 17.20 9.15
CA LEU A 183 -2.01 16.31 10.31
C LEU A 183 -3.31 15.53 10.58
N LEU A 184 -4.45 16.23 10.55
CA LEU A 184 -5.75 15.60 10.76
C LEU A 184 -6.09 14.60 9.63
N SER A 185 -5.79 14.98 8.39
CA SER A 185 -5.98 14.11 7.22
C SER A 185 -5.12 12.85 7.31
N ALA A 186 -3.85 13.00 7.71
CA ALA A 186 -2.95 11.87 7.95
C ALA A 186 -3.49 10.95 9.06
N LEU A 187 -3.97 11.51 10.17
CA LEU A 187 -4.57 10.74 11.26
C LEU A 187 -5.81 9.97 10.80
N LEU A 188 -6.72 10.62 10.07
CA LEU A 188 -7.94 9.99 9.55
C LEU A 188 -7.62 8.88 8.54
N LEU A 189 -6.60 9.08 7.70
CA LEU A 189 -6.09 8.04 6.80
C LEU A 189 -5.57 6.84 7.59
N VAL A 190 -4.72 7.05 8.60
CA VAL A 190 -4.18 5.96 9.43
C VAL A 190 -5.30 5.20 10.14
N VAL A 191 -6.25 5.91 10.78
CA VAL A 191 -7.38 5.29 11.45
C VAL A 191 -8.26 4.52 10.47
N GLY A 192 -8.53 5.08 9.29
CA GLY A 192 -9.28 4.42 8.23
C GLY A 192 -8.60 3.15 7.72
N ILE A 193 -7.29 3.21 7.46
CA ILE A 193 -6.48 2.06 7.04
C ILE A 193 -6.51 0.95 8.08
N VAL A 194 -6.28 1.29 9.36
CA VAL A 194 -6.33 0.32 10.46
C VAL A 194 -7.71 -0.30 10.59
N ALA A 195 -8.77 0.49 10.52
CA ALA A 195 -10.14 0.02 10.61
C ALA A 195 -10.51 -0.94 9.46
N VAL A 196 -10.17 -0.59 8.21
CA VAL A 196 -10.39 -1.46 7.05
C VAL A 196 -9.56 -2.73 7.15
N SER A 197 -8.31 -2.63 7.57
CA SER A 197 -7.42 -3.78 7.78
C SER A 197 -8.00 -4.75 8.81
N PHE A 198 -8.54 -4.25 9.92
CA PHE A 198 -9.21 -5.07 10.92
C PHE A 198 -10.49 -5.74 10.39
N VAL A 199 -11.27 -5.06 9.55
CA VAL A 199 -12.47 -5.65 8.94
C VAL A 199 -12.09 -6.82 8.03
N ILE A 200 -11.09 -6.63 7.17
CA ILE A 200 -10.60 -7.68 6.27
C ILE A 200 -9.98 -8.82 7.08
N ALA A 201 -9.11 -8.52 8.04
CA ALA A 201 -8.43 -9.52 8.88
C ALA A 201 -9.37 -10.31 9.82
N ARG A 202 -10.61 -9.85 10.04
CA ARG A 202 -11.60 -10.55 10.88
C ARG A 202 -12.71 -11.24 10.08
N THR A 203 -12.73 -11.03 8.77
CA THR A 203 -13.71 -11.67 7.88
C THR A 203 -13.16 -12.99 7.37
N GLU A 204 -13.96 -14.04 7.47
CA GLU A 204 -13.68 -15.34 6.86
C GLU A 204 -14.12 -15.25 5.39
N PHE A 205 -13.19 -15.48 4.46
CA PHE A 205 -13.43 -15.44 3.02
C PHE A 205 -13.38 -16.83 2.41
N GLN A 206 -14.19 -17.05 1.38
CA GLN A 206 -14.08 -18.25 0.55
C GLN A 206 -12.98 -18.05 -0.52
N LEU A 207 -12.29 -19.12 -0.91
CA LEU A 207 -11.24 -19.07 -1.94
C LEU A 207 -11.74 -18.49 -3.27
N SER A 208 -13.00 -18.78 -3.64
CA SER A 208 -13.64 -18.24 -4.86
C SER A 208 -13.76 -16.71 -4.84
N GLU A 209 -13.98 -16.12 -3.66
CA GLU A 209 -14.08 -14.66 -3.49
C GLU A 209 -12.70 -14.00 -3.60
N LEU A 210 -11.65 -14.69 -3.16
CA LEU A 210 -10.26 -14.22 -3.23
C LEU A 210 -9.69 -14.29 -4.65
N LYS A 211 -10.11 -15.27 -5.48
CA LYS A 211 -9.67 -15.38 -6.88
C LYS A 211 -9.96 -14.11 -7.70
N PHE A 212 -11.07 -13.41 -7.41
CA PHE A 212 -11.43 -12.18 -8.11
C PHE A 212 -10.47 -11.00 -7.81
N VAL A 213 -9.79 -11.05 -6.67
CA VAL A 213 -8.90 -9.97 -6.18
C VAL A 213 -7.54 -10.01 -6.87
N TYR A 214 -7.13 -11.19 -7.33
CA TYR A 214 -5.79 -11.44 -7.87
C TYR A 214 -5.47 -10.61 -9.12
N ILE A 215 -6.43 -10.48 -10.06
CA ILE A 215 -6.22 -9.71 -11.29
C ILE A 215 -6.03 -8.22 -10.98
N PRO A 216 -6.93 -7.55 -10.22
CA PRO A 216 -6.71 -6.19 -9.75
C PRO A 216 -5.38 -6.00 -9.01
N GLU A 217 -4.97 -6.98 -8.21
CA GLU A 217 -3.72 -6.94 -7.44
C GLU A 217 -2.47 -6.84 -8.34
N ILE A 218 -2.41 -7.65 -9.40
CA ILE A 218 -1.34 -7.58 -10.41
C ILE A 218 -1.33 -6.20 -11.08
N ILE A 219 -2.51 -5.70 -11.46
CA ILE A 219 -2.63 -4.39 -12.13
C ILE A 219 -2.14 -3.26 -11.21
N ILE A 220 -2.51 -3.30 -9.93
CA ILE A 220 -2.04 -2.34 -8.92
C ILE A 220 -0.52 -2.40 -8.79
N LEU A 221 0.06 -3.59 -8.63
CA LEU A 221 1.50 -3.76 -8.46
C LEU A 221 2.28 -3.26 -9.68
N PHE A 222 1.84 -3.64 -10.88
CA PHE A 222 2.43 -3.18 -12.13
C PHE A 222 2.35 -1.66 -12.26
N GLY A 223 1.19 -1.07 -11.94
CA GLY A 223 0.99 0.37 -12.01
C GLY A 223 1.84 1.14 -10.98
N MET A 224 1.98 0.63 -9.76
CA MET A 224 2.87 1.20 -8.74
C MET A 224 4.33 1.19 -9.21
N LEU A 225 4.82 0.07 -9.74
CA LEU A 225 6.19 -0.07 -10.27
C LEU A 225 6.43 0.86 -11.46
N ALA A 226 5.54 0.86 -12.44
CA ALA A 226 5.66 1.70 -13.63
C ALA A 226 5.65 3.20 -13.26
N SER A 227 4.74 3.60 -12.38
CA SER A 227 4.67 4.98 -11.88
C SER A 227 5.93 5.37 -11.11
N LEU A 228 6.47 4.50 -10.25
CA LEU A 228 7.70 4.77 -9.52
C LEU A 228 8.91 4.97 -10.45
N VAL A 229 9.05 4.11 -11.46
CA VAL A 229 10.14 4.21 -12.45
C VAL A 229 10.01 5.50 -13.26
N LEU A 230 8.83 5.77 -13.82
CA LEU A 230 8.58 6.99 -14.59
C LEU A 230 8.80 8.26 -13.74
N SER A 231 8.37 8.24 -12.49
CA SER A 231 8.56 9.36 -11.56
C SER A 231 10.04 9.60 -11.25
N THR A 232 10.80 8.52 -11.04
CA THR A 232 12.25 8.62 -10.81
C THR A 232 12.97 9.20 -12.03
N ILE A 233 12.61 8.75 -13.24
CA ILE A 233 13.13 9.28 -14.51
C ILE A 233 12.79 10.76 -14.65
N LEU A 234 11.53 11.13 -14.42
CA LEU A 234 11.05 12.51 -14.55
C LEU A 234 11.81 13.44 -13.60
N ILE A 235 11.90 13.11 -12.31
CA ILE A 235 12.61 13.94 -11.33
C ILE A 235 14.10 14.05 -11.67
N THR A 236 14.74 12.96 -12.12
CA THR A 236 16.15 12.99 -12.55
C THR A 236 16.34 13.91 -13.76
N ARG A 237 15.44 13.83 -14.75
CA ARG A 237 15.49 14.68 -15.95
C ARG A 237 15.26 16.15 -15.64
N ILE A 238 14.30 16.48 -14.78
CA ILE A 238 14.05 17.86 -14.35
C ILE A 238 15.26 18.40 -13.60
N THR A 239 15.87 17.60 -12.73
CA THR A 239 17.08 18.01 -11.99
C THR A 239 18.24 18.34 -12.93
N ALA A 240 18.39 17.59 -14.03
CA ALA A 240 19.46 17.79 -14.99
C ALA A 240 19.21 18.96 -15.95
N ASN A 241 17.97 19.13 -16.43
CA ASN A 241 17.65 20.01 -17.56
C ASN A 241 16.88 21.27 -17.17
N ALA A 242 16.11 21.24 -16.07
CA ALA A 242 15.29 22.36 -15.63
C ALA A 242 15.22 22.47 -14.09
N PRO A 243 16.37 22.58 -13.39
CA PRO A 243 16.40 22.65 -11.93
C PRO A 243 15.65 23.86 -11.36
N GLN A 244 15.45 24.91 -12.17
CA GLN A 244 14.65 26.07 -11.81
C GLN A 244 13.21 25.72 -11.38
N LEU A 245 12.63 24.63 -11.89
CA LEU A 245 11.28 24.18 -11.50
C LEU A 245 11.20 23.89 -9.99
N PHE A 246 12.28 23.43 -9.36
CA PHE A 246 12.33 23.17 -7.93
C PHE A 246 12.57 24.41 -7.06
N ILE A 247 13.00 25.52 -7.69
CA ILE A 247 13.34 26.77 -7.01
C ILE A 247 12.16 27.74 -7.06
N THR A 248 11.39 27.72 -8.15
CA THR A 248 10.26 28.62 -8.36
C THR A 248 8.97 28.11 -7.72
N GLN A 249 8.88 26.82 -7.40
CA GLN A 249 7.72 26.25 -6.72
C GLN A 249 7.76 26.50 -5.21
N ASP A 250 6.58 26.70 -4.61
CA ASP A 250 6.38 26.69 -3.15
C ASP A 250 6.75 25.34 -2.50
N VAL A 251 7.08 24.35 -3.33
CA VAL A 251 7.37 22.97 -2.95
C VAL A 251 8.86 22.69 -3.13
N SER A 252 9.57 22.48 -2.02
CA SER A 252 11.00 22.20 -2.03
C SER A 252 11.34 20.87 -2.71
N SER A 253 12.53 20.78 -3.30
CA SER A 253 13.09 19.53 -3.87
C SER A 253 13.02 18.34 -2.91
N THR A 254 13.09 18.60 -1.60
CA THR A 254 12.94 17.59 -0.54
C THR A 254 11.57 16.91 -0.53
N MET A 255 10.49 17.60 -0.92
CA MET A 255 9.16 17.01 -0.96
C MET A 255 9.04 15.96 -2.07
N PHE A 256 9.63 16.20 -3.24
CA PHE A 256 9.63 15.25 -4.35
C PHE A 256 10.50 14.02 -4.04
N ILE A 257 11.66 14.22 -3.42
CA ILE A 257 12.50 13.13 -2.92
C ILE A 257 11.74 12.29 -1.88
N THR A 258 11.05 12.96 -0.94
CA THR A 258 10.20 12.30 0.06
C THR A 258 9.07 11.51 -0.61
N GLY A 259 8.45 12.07 -1.67
CA GLY A 259 7.45 11.39 -2.48
C GLY A 259 7.96 10.10 -3.11
N ILE A 260 9.15 10.13 -3.74
CA ILE A 260 9.79 8.94 -4.32
C ILE A 260 10.12 7.89 -3.24
N ILE A 261 10.63 8.31 -2.08
CA ILE A 261 10.92 7.38 -0.97
C ILE A 261 9.63 6.71 -0.49
N ILE A 262 8.57 7.47 -0.27
CA ILE A 262 7.27 6.94 0.17
C ILE A 262 6.68 5.99 -0.88
N MET A 263 6.72 6.35 -2.17
CA MET A 263 6.28 5.46 -3.26
C MET A 263 7.10 4.18 -3.33
N SER A 264 8.42 4.28 -3.13
CA SER A 264 9.32 3.12 -3.11
C SER A 264 8.97 2.18 -1.95
N LEU A 265 8.77 2.71 -0.75
CA LEU A 265 8.36 1.93 0.42
C LEU A 265 7.01 1.25 0.20
N GLY A 266 6.01 1.99 -0.30
CA GLY A 266 4.70 1.42 -0.66
C GLY A 266 4.83 0.30 -1.68
N THR A 267 5.63 0.49 -2.73
CA THR A 267 5.84 -0.52 -3.77
C THR A 267 6.55 -1.76 -3.24
N ILE A 268 7.57 -1.59 -2.38
CA ILE A 268 8.27 -2.71 -1.73
C ILE A 268 7.30 -3.52 -0.87
N PHE A 269 6.49 -2.86 -0.05
CA PHE A 269 5.47 -3.57 0.76
C PHE A 269 4.41 -4.26 -0.09
N ALA A 270 4.03 -3.69 -1.24
CA ALA A 270 3.13 -4.35 -2.17
C ALA A 270 3.75 -5.60 -2.80
N VAL A 271 5.03 -5.57 -3.18
CA VAL A 271 5.75 -6.77 -3.68
C VAL A 271 5.81 -7.86 -2.60
N ILE A 272 6.09 -7.49 -1.35
CA ILE A 272 6.11 -8.42 -0.22
C ILE A 272 4.72 -9.03 0.00
N GLY A 273 3.68 -8.21 0.00
CA GLY A 273 2.29 -8.64 0.14
C GLY A 273 1.89 -9.60 -0.98
N PHE A 274 2.26 -9.27 -2.23
CA PHE A 274 1.96 -10.09 -3.41
C PHE A 274 2.65 -11.45 -3.33
N LYS A 275 3.96 -11.48 -3.02
CA LYS A 275 4.71 -12.73 -2.81
C LYS A 275 4.15 -13.58 -1.69
N ARG A 276 3.58 -12.94 -0.67
CA ARG A 276 2.99 -13.63 0.46
C ARG A 276 1.63 -14.23 0.09
N GLY A 277 0.85 -13.54 -0.74
CA GLY A 277 -0.44 -14.01 -1.27
C GLY A 277 -0.36 -15.02 -2.41
N THR A 278 0.73 -15.04 -3.18
CA THR A 278 1.01 -16.07 -4.19
C THR A 278 1.51 -17.34 -3.52
N VAL A 279 0.59 -18.18 -3.07
CA VAL A 279 0.92 -19.54 -2.65
C VAL A 279 1.24 -20.33 -3.92
N VAL A 280 2.49 -20.79 -4.09
CA VAL A 280 2.92 -21.64 -5.22
C VAL A 280 2.09 -22.94 -5.35
N GLN A 281 1.35 -23.33 -4.31
CA GLN A 281 0.38 -24.44 -4.34
C GLN A 281 -1.01 -24.10 -4.92
N PHE A 282 -1.31 -22.83 -5.25
CA PHE A 282 -2.58 -22.48 -5.90
C PHE A 282 -2.71 -23.16 -7.28
N GLU A 283 -1.60 -23.39 -7.99
CA GLU A 283 -1.59 -24.13 -9.26
C GLU A 283 -1.90 -25.63 -9.08
N GLN A 284 -1.49 -26.24 -7.96
CA GLN A 284 -1.84 -27.63 -7.65
C GLN A 284 -3.33 -27.79 -7.32
N PHE A 285 -3.94 -26.79 -6.67
CA PHE A 285 -5.37 -26.77 -6.36
C PHE A 285 -6.29 -26.34 -7.54
N ILE A 286 -5.71 -25.86 -8.64
CA ILE A 286 -6.45 -25.53 -9.88
C ILE A 286 -6.63 -26.79 -10.76
N GLN A 287 -5.89 -27.86 -10.51
CA GLN A 287 -5.96 -29.11 -11.27
C GLN A 287 -6.91 -30.18 -10.68
N GLU A 288 -7.54 -29.93 -9.55
CA GLU A 288 -8.67 -30.73 -9.00
C GLU A 288 -9.99 -29.95 -9.07
#